data_AF-A0AAJ1TD58-F1
#
_entry.id   AF-A0AAJ1TD58-F1
#
_cell.length_a   1.000
_cell.length_b   1.000
_cell.length_c   1.000
_cell.angle_alpha   90.00
_cell.angle_beta   90.00
_cell.angle_gamma   90.00
#
_symmetry.space_group_name_H-M   'P 1'
#
loop_
_entity.id
_entity.type
_entity.pdbx_description
1 polymer ?
#
loop_
_entity_poly.entity_id
_entity_poly.type
_entity_poly.pdbx_seq_one_letter_code
_entity_poly.pdbx_strand_id
1 'polypeptide(L)'
;MVKLTALYRQPEEVQEFEKRYFEGHVPLARKMPALLKMEITRFTETPMGDHPPYYLQADLYFASKESLQAAMKSPEGKTAAKDVMSFAGDLVTMIVGEVKGEA
;
A
#
# COMPACT_ATOMS: atom_id res chain seq x y z
N MET A 1 -1.54 11.63 -13.47
CA MET A 1 -1.50 11.11 -12.08
C MET A 1 -1.00 9.69 -12.10
N VAL A 2 -0.19 9.31 -11.12
CA VAL A 2 0.30 7.94 -10.95
C VAL A 2 -0.10 7.43 -9.56
N LYS A 3 -0.11 6.12 -9.37
CA LYS A 3 -0.23 5.51 -8.06
C LYS A 3 0.79 4.40 -7.83
N LEU A 4 1.21 4.26 -6.58
CA LEU A 4 1.85 3.05 -6.08
C LEU A 4 0.76 2.20 -5.40
N THR A 5 0.53 1.01 -5.93
CA THR A 5 -0.39 0.01 -5.38
C THR A 5 0.42 -1.04 -4.63
N ALA A 6 0.13 -1.22 -3.33
CA ALA A 6 0.62 -2.33 -2.53
C ALA A 6 -0.53 -3.31 -2.30
N LEU A 7 -0.38 -4.55 -2.75
CA LEU A 7 -1.39 -5.60 -2.67
C LEU A 7 -0.88 -6.74 -1.79
N TYR A 8 -1.64 -7.08 -0.75
CA TYR A 8 -1.24 -8.02 0.29
C TYR A 8 -2.05 -9.31 0.15
N ARG A 9 -1.35 -10.45 0.06
CA ARG A 9 -1.97 -11.77 0.22
C ARG A 9 -2.50 -11.97 1.65
N GLN A 10 -3.26 -13.04 1.87
CA GLN A 10 -3.78 -13.39 3.19
C GLN A 10 -2.62 -13.57 4.21
N PRO A 11 -2.58 -12.79 5.30
CA PRO A 11 -1.65 -13.03 6.39
C PRO A 11 -2.10 -14.25 7.21
N GLU A 12 -1.16 -15.02 7.75
CA GLU A 12 -1.48 -16.12 8.68
C GLU A 12 -2.04 -15.57 10.00
N GLU A 13 -1.42 -14.51 10.54
CA GLU A 13 -1.81 -13.85 11.78
C GLU A 13 -2.44 -12.48 11.52
N VAL A 14 -3.73 -12.46 11.20
CA VAL A 14 -4.47 -11.25 10.77
C VAL A 14 -4.39 -10.11 11.79
N GLN A 15 -4.54 -10.40 13.09
CA GLN A 15 -4.60 -9.38 14.13
C GLN A 15 -3.25 -8.67 14.31
N GLU A 16 -2.15 -9.43 14.27
CA GLU A 16 -0.80 -8.87 14.34
C GLU A 16 -0.48 -8.08 13.07
N PHE A 17 -0.87 -8.59 11.89
CA PHE A 17 -0.74 -7.86 10.64
C PHE A 17 -1.49 -6.52 10.70
N GLU A 18 -2.78 -6.50 11.07
CA GLU A 18 -3.57 -5.27 11.15
C GLU A 18 -2.97 -4.28 12.15
N LYS A 19 -2.50 -4.74 13.31
CA LYS A 19 -1.85 -3.89 14.30
C LYS A 19 -0.59 -3.23 13.73
N ARG A 20 0.35 -4.02 13.20
CA ARG A 20 1.59 -3.49 12.61
C ARG A 20 1.31 -2.59 11.42
N TYR A 21 0.30 -2.94 10.62
CA TYR A 21 -0.09 -2.18 9.45
C TYR A 21 -0.72 -0.82 9.81
N PHE A 22 -1.81 -0.81 10.57
CA PHE A 22 -2.57 0.42 10.84
C PHE A 22 -1.94 1.31 11.91
N GLU A 23 -1.34 0.74 12.95
CA GLU A 23 -0.71 1.53 14.03
C GLU A 23 0.74 1.90 13.72
N GLY A 24 1.45 1.08 12.92
CA GLY A 24 2.85 1.29 12.56
C GLY A 24 3.03 1.82 11.14
N HIS A 25 2.70 1.01 10.14
CA HIS A 25 3.05 1.26 8.75
C HIS A 25 2.33 2.47 8.13
N VAL A 26 1.01 2.56 8.32
CA VAL A 26 0.15 3.61 7.75
C VAL A 26 0.62 5.02 8.14
N PRO A 27 0.93 5.32 9.42
CA PRO A 27 1.51 6.61 9.80
C PRO A 27 2.86 6.93 9.13
N LEU A 28 3.69 5.92 8.86
CA LEU A 28 4.97 6.11 8.16
C LEU A 28 4.74 6.44 6.68
N ALA A 29 3.88 5.67 6.00
CA ALA A 29 3.54 5.88 4.60
C ALA A 29 2.92 7.27 4.35
N ARG A 30 2.08 7.76 5.27
CA ARG A 30 1.49 9.12 5.19
C ARG A 30 2.50 10.26 5.22
N LYS A 31 3.72 10.02 5.70
CA LYS A 31 4.78 11.05 5.74
C LYS A 31 5.54 11.17 4.43
N MET A 32 5.29 10.29 3.45
CA MET A 32 5.94 10.38 2.15
C MET A 32 5.63 11.74 1.49
N PRO A 33 6.66 12.47 1.01
CA PRO A 33 6.44 13.79 0.44
C PRO A 33 5.65 13.69 -0.87
N ALA A 34 4.89 14.73 -1.20
CA ALA A 34 4.05 14.82 -2.40
C ALA A 34 2.94 13.74 -2.52
N LEU A 35 2.67 12.97 -1.46
CA LEU A 35 1.51 12.08 -1.38
C LEU A 35 0.22 12.93 -1.40
N LEU A 36 -0.62 12.69 -2.41
CA LEU A 36 -1.87 13.43 -2.60
C LEU A 36 -3.05 12.75 -1.89
N LYS A 37 -3.09 11.42 -1.96
CA LYS A 37 -4.15 10.59 -1.41
C LYS A 37 -3.56 9.24 -1.05
N MET A 38 -4.06 8.64 0.03
CA MET A 38 -3.87 7.23 0.32
C MET A 38 -5.22 6.58 0.54
N GLU A 39 -5.51 5.54 -0.22
CA GLU A 39 -6.72 4.73 -0.09
C GLU A 39 -6.32 3.34 0.38
N ILE A 40 -7.05 2.80 1.36
CA ILE A 40 -6.81 1.48 1.90
C ILE A 40 -8.11 0.70 1.77
N THR A 41 -8.05 -0.46 1.13
CA THR A 41 -9.19 -1.34 0.90
C THR A 41 -8.89 -2.68 1.52
N ARG A 42 -9.75 -3.13 2.44
CA ARG A 42 -9.77 -4.51 2.91
C ARG A 42 -10.74 -5.29 2.04
N PHE A 43 -10.30 -6.42 1.49
CA PHE A 43 -11.16 -7.30 0.71
C PHE A 43 -11.83 -8.30 1.65
N THR A 44 -13.16 -8.40 1.56
CA THR A 44 -13.97 -9.23 2.46
C THR A 44 -14.39 -10.53 1.80
N GLU A 45 -14.78 -10.48 0.53
CA GLU A 45 -15.29 -11.61 -0.24
C GLU A 45 -15.10 -11.37 -1.74
N THR A 46 -15.13 -12.45 -2.51
CA THR A 46 -15.31 -12.37 -3.96
C THR A 46 -16.81 -12.23 -4.29
N PRO A 47 -17.19 -11.83 -5.53
CA PRO A 47 -18.60 -11.77 -5.94
C PRO A 47 -19.35 -13.12 -5.84
N MET A 48 -18.64 -14.23 -5.76
CA MET A 48 -19.21 -15.57 -5.60
C MET A 48 -19.36 -15.99 -4.12
N GLY A 49 -18.96 -15.13 -3.17
CA GLY A 49 -18.98 -15.41 -1.74
C GLY A 49 -17.75 -16.15 -1.21
N ASP A 50 -16.76 -16.44 -2.06
CA ASP A 50 -15.51 -17.11 -1.65
C ASP A 50 -14.52 -16.15 -0.97
N HIS A 51 -13.57 -16.73 -0.24
CA HIS A 51 -12.44 -15.98 0.33
C HIS A 51 -11.55 -15.39 -0.78
N PRO A 52 -11.23 -14.08 -0.71
CA PRO A 52 -10.43 -13.43 -1.74
C PRO A 52 -8.95 -13.86 -1.66
N PRO A 53 -8.22 -13.92 -2.78
CA PRO A 53 -6.79 -14.25 -2.79
C PRO A 53 -5.91 -13.17 -2.12
N TYR A 54 -6.45 -11.96 -1.99
CA TYR A 54 -5.81 -10.82 -1.36
C TYR A 54 -6.62 -10.36 -0.15
N TYR A 55 -5.92 -9.89 0.87
CA TYR A 55 -6.52 -9.40 2.10
C TYR A 55 -6.70 -7.88 2.07
N LEU A 56 -5.70 -7.15 1.56
CA LEU A 56 -5.66 -5.70 1.64
C LEU A 56 -4.98 -5.09 0.40
N GLN A 57 -5.43 -3.91 0.00
CA GLN A 57 -4.78 -3.05 -0.99
C GLN A 57 -4.54 -1.66 -0.39
N ALA A 58 -3.41 -1.06 -0.72
CA ALA A 58 -3.13 0.34 -0.46
C ALA A 58 -2.76 1.04 -1.77
N ASP A 59 -3.46 2.12 -2.09
CA ASP A 59 -3.16 2.96 -3.25
C ASP A 59 -2.67 4.33 -2.77
N LEU A 60 -1.42 4.66 -3.11
CA LEU A 60 -0.79 5.94 -2.80
C LEU A 60 -0.65 6.76 -4.08
N TYR A 61 -1.34 7.91 -4.14
CA TYR A 61 -1.47 8.73 -5.33
C TYR A 61 -0.48 9.89 -5.34
N PHE A 62 0.12 10.13 -6.51
CA PHE A 62 1.09 11.20 -6.74
C PHE A 62 0.80 11.92 -8.06
N ALA A 63 1.15 13.21 -8.15
CA ALA A 63 0.86 14.03 -9.32
C ALA A 63 1.51 13.46 -10.60
N SER A 64 2.77 13.03 -10.50
CA SER A 64 3.57 12.49 -11.60
C SER A 64 4.51 11.35 -11.15
N LYS A 65 5.09 10.65 -12.13
CA LYS A 65 6.09 9.59 -11.88
C LYS A 65 7.32 10.14 -11.16
N GLU A 66 7.74 11.36 -11.48
CA GLU A 66 8.87 12.05 -10.85
C GLU A 66 8.59 12.31 -9.37
N SER A 67 7.38 12.78 -9.04
CA SER A 67 7.00 12.99 -7.62
C SER A 67 6.97 11.69 -6.82
N LEU A 68 6.47 10.59 -7.41
CA LEU A 68 6.50 9.27 -6.78
C LEU A 68 7.95 8.80 -6.56
N GLN A 69 8.81 8.91 -7.57
CA GLN A 69 10.21 8.49 -7.47
C GLN A 69 10.99 9.29 -6.42
N ALA A 70 10.74 10.60 -6.35
CA ALA A 70 11.31 11.45 -5.30
C ALA A 70 10.83 11.03 -3.91
N ALA A 71 9.53 10.75 -3.77
CA ALA A 71 8.94 10.28 -2.52
C ALA A 71 9.52 8.94 -2.05
N MET A 72 9.66 7.97 -2.96
CA MET A 72 10.27 6.67 -2.64
C MET A 72 11.75 6.78 -2.22
N LYS A 73 12.48 7.76 -2.78
CA LYS A 73 13.90 7.99 -2.45
C LYS A 73 14.11 8.83 -1.18
N SER A 74 13.07 9.47 -0.65
CA SER A 74 13.14 10.29 0.56
C SER A 74 13.43 9.45 1.82
N PRO A 75 13.89 10.08 2.92
CA PRO A 75 14.04 9.40 4.21
C PRO A 75 12.74 8.72 4.68
N GLU A 76 11.59 9.38 4.51
CA GLU A 76 10.27 8.88 4.87
C GLU A 76 9.87 7.68 4.01
N GLY A 77 10.06 7.76 2.69
CA GLY A 77 9.79 6.66 1.77
C GLY A 77 10.64 5.41 2.06
N LYS A 78 11.94 5.60 2.32
CA LYS A 78 12.84 4.50 2.74
C LYS A 78 12.44 3.89 4.07
N THR A 79 11.98 4.71 5.01
CA THR A 79 11.51 4.25 6.32
C THR A 79 10.25 3.40 6.16
N ALA A 80 9.26 3.87 5.40
CA ALA A 80 8.05 3.11 5.11
C ALA A 80 8.36 1.79 4.36
N ALA A 81 9.24 1.84 3.36
CA ALA A 81 9.65 0.65 2.61
C ALA A 81 10.36 -0.39 3.51
N LYS A 82 11.28 0.05 4.37
CA LYS A 82 11.95 -0.85 5.31
C LYS A 82 10.97 -1.49 6.30
N ASP A 83 10.02 -0.69 6.79
CA ASP A 83 9.00 -1.15 7.72
C ASP A 83 8.11 -2.23 7.12
N VAL A 84 7.49 -1.99 5.96
CA VAL A 84 6.61 -2.99 5.31
C VAL A 84 7.35 -4.28 4.97
N MET A 85 8.59 -4.20 4.49
CA MET A 85 9.38 -5.40 4.18
C MET A 85 9.69 -6.23 5.42
N SER A 86 9.71 -5.64 6.62
CA SER A 86 10.04 -6.35 7.85
C SER A 86 8.93 -7.27 8.37
N PHE A 87 7.67 -7.05 7.97
CA PHE A 87 6.53 -7.85 8.46
C PHE A 87 5.65 -8.41 7.34
N ALA A 88 5.68 -7.81 6.15
CA ALA A 88 4.84 -8.19 5.02
C ALA A 88 5.64 -8.47 3.75
N GLY A 89 6.97 -8.61 3.81
CA GLY A 89 7.84 -8.78 2.65
C GLY A 89 7.41 -9.92 1.72
N ASP A 90 7.00 -11.06 2.28
CA ASP A 90 6.52 -12.21 1.50
C ASP A 90 5.05 -12.08 1.08
N LEU A 91 4.30 -11.15 1.67
CA LEU A 91 2.86 -10.94 1.41
C LEU A 91 2.59 -9.85 0.38
N VAL A 92 3.44 -8.83 0.33
CA VAL A 92 3.21 -7.60 -0.43
C VAL A 92 3.74 -7.70 -1.85
N THR A 93 2.92 -7.28 -2.81
CA THR A 93 3.34 -6.97 -4.18
C THR A 93 3.17 -5.47 -4.40
N MET A 94 4.22 -4.80 -4.88
CA MET A 94 4.20 -3.37 -5.17
C MET A 94 4.21 -3.11 -6.68
N ILE A 95 3.26 -2.31 -7.17
CA ILE A 95 3.06 -2.05 -8.60
C ILE A 95 2.85 -0.55 -8.79
N VAL A 96 3.51 0.03 -9.79
CA VAL A 96 3.28 1.42 -10.19
C VAL A 96 2.33 1.46 -11.38
N GLY A 97 1.25 2.23 -11.27
CA GLY A 97 0.25 2.40 -12.31
C GLY A 97 0.02 3.86 -12.70
N GLU A 98 -0.38 4.08 -13.95
CA GLU A 98 -0.92 5.37 -14.40
C GLU A 98 -2.43 5.37 -14.25
N VAL A 99 -2.98 6.43 -13.67
CA VAL A 99 -4.45 6.58 -13.56
C VAL A 99 -4.96 7.22 -14.85
N LYS A 100 -5.79 6.49 -15.61
CA LYS A 100 -6.33 6.94 -16.90
C LYS A 100 -7.69 7.64 -16.83
N GLY A 101 -8.32 7.74 -15.65
CA GLY A 101 -9.59 8.41 -15.42
C GLY A 101 -10.46 7.67 -14.41
N GLU A 102 -11.55 8.31 -14.00
CA GLU A 102 -12.72 7.67 -13.37
C GLU A 102 -13.73 7.45 -14.50
N ALA A 103 -14.25 6.23 -14.63
CA ALA A 103 -15.25 5.88 -15.65
C ALA A 103 -16.65 6.29 -15.20
#